data_AF-A0A0D0CQJ8-F1
#
_entry.id   AF-A0A0D0CQJ8-F1
#
_cell.length_a   1.000
_cell.length_b   1.000
_cell.length_c   1.000
_cell.angle_alpha   90.00
_cell.angle_beta   90.00
_cell.angle_gamma   90.00
#
_symmetry.space_group_name_H-M   'P 1'
#
loop_
_entity.id
_entity.type
_entity.pdbx_description
1 polymer ?
#
loop_
_entity_poly.entity_id
_entity_poly.type
_entity_poly.pdbx_seq_one_letter_code
_entity_poly.pdbx_strand_id
1 'polypeptide(L)'
;MVKMLLDGGSDPNIQGGHYGSALCAAIANGREDIINLLLERDAKVNIPGEMFGAPLHVAGLMHIIDDEKYGAIIKKLLEKEPGTNPQWDTFGGIADIAIIRKDEKLVELCQEKELKR
;
A
#
# COMPACT_ATOMS: atom_id res chain seq x y z
N MET A 1 -7.82 -6.89 -18.84
CA MET A 1 -6.39 -6.83 -19.19
C MET A 1 -5.50 -7.35 -18.06
N VAL A 2 -5.45 -6.71 -16.89
CA VAL A 2 -4.58 -7.14 -15.76
C VAL A 2 -4.78 -8.63 -15.40
N LYS A 3 -6.03 -9.08 -15.29
CA LYS A 3 -6.37 -10.49 -15.06
C LYS A 3 -5.79 -11.44 -16.11
N MET A 4 -5.88 -11.09 -17.40
CA MET A 4 -5.34 -11.91 -18.49
C MET A 4 -3.81 -12.01 -18.44
N LEU A 5 -3.13 -10.93 -18.04
CA LEU A 5 -1.67 -10.94 -17.91
C LEU A 5 -1.22 -11.82 -16.74
N LEU A 6 -1.90 -11.72 -15.60
CA LEU A 6 -1.62 -12.54 -14.43
C LEU A 6 -1.97 -14.02 -14.67
N ASP A 7 -3.06 -14.30 -15.40
CA ASP A 7 -3.43 -15.67 -15.82
C ASP A 7 -2.42 -16.27 -16.82
N GLY A 8 -1.72 -15.42 -17.57
CA GLY A 8 -0.61 -15.82 -18.45
C GLY A 8 0.71 -16.10 -17.73
N GLY A 9 0.73 -16.10 -16.39
CA GLY A 9 1.93 -16.39 -15.59
C GLY A 9 2.85 -15.19 -15.36
N SER A 10 2.36 -13.96 -15.58
CA SER A 10 3.15 -12.75 -15.27
C SER A 10 3.38 -12.64 -13.76
N ASP A 11 4.62 -12.38 -13.35
CA ASP A 11 4.95 -12.11 -11.95
C ASP A 11 4.43 -10.71 -11.55
N PRO A 12 3.53 -10.60 -10.56
CA PRO A 12 2.98 -9.31 -10.12
C PRO A 12 4.00 -8.43 -9.38
N ASN A 13 5.18 -8.95 -9.06
CA ASN A 13 6.23 -8.27 -8.32
C ASN A 13 7.30 -7.63 -9.22
N ILE A 14 7.18 -7.75 -10.54
CA ILE A 14 8.10 -7.11 -11.47
C ILE A 14 8.06 -5.60 -11.23
N GLN A 15 9.24 -5.05 -10.90
CA GLN A 15 9.39 -3.62 -10.72
C GLN A 15 9.57 -2.91 -12.06
N GLY A 16 8.98 -1.73 -12.18
CA GLY A 16 9.16 -0.88 -13.35
C GLY A 16 8.15 0.26 -13.45
N GLY A 17 8.48 1.22 -14.32
CA GLY A 17 7.68 2.43 -14.52
C GLY A 17 7.70 3.38 -13.31
N HIS A 18 7.04 4.53 -13.46
CA HIS A 18 7.11 5.62 -12.47
C HIS A 18 6.66 5.25 -11.04
N TYR A 19 5.72 4.30 -10.91
CA TYR A 19 5.23 3.84 -9.61
C TYR A 19 6.07 2.70 -9.02
N GLY A 20 7.01 2.14 -9.79
CA GLY A 20 7.91 1.06 -9.44
C GLY A 20 7.25 -0.30 -9.16
N SER A 21 5.98 -0.39 -8.78
CA SER A 21 5.23 -1.65 -8.72
C SER A 21 3.81 -1.49 -9.25
N ALA A 22 3.27 -2.59 -9.81
CA ALA A 22 1.87 -2.63 -10.24
C ALA A 22 0.90 -2.35 -9.08
N LEU A 23 1.25 -2.80 -7.86
CA LEU A 23 0.46 -2.56 -6.66
C LEU A 23 0.47 -1.07 -6.26
N CYS A 24 1.63 -0.40 -6.29
CA CYS A 24 1.72 1.04 -6.04
C CYS A 24 0.89 1.84 -7.06
N ALA A 25 0.95 1.49 -8.34
CA ALA A 25 0.16 2.14 -9.38
C ALA A 25 -1.35 1.96 -9.13
N ALA A 26 -1.78 0.75 -8.75
CA ALA A 26 -3.18 0.46 -8.45
C ALA A 26 -3.68 1.25 -7.24
N ILE A 27 -2.87 1.35 -6.17
CA ILE A 27 -3.18 2.13 -4.97
C ILE A 27 -3.27 3.62 -5.28
N ALA A 28 -2.29 4.18 -6.00
CA ALA A 28 -2.28 5.61 -6.36
C ALA A 28 -3.50 6.02 -7.21
N ASN A 29 -4.06 5.09 -8.00
CA ASN A 29 -5.26 5.30 -8.79
C ASN A 29 -6.55 4.87 -8.06
N GLY A 30 -6.45 4.36 -6.82
CA GLY A 30 -7.58 3.84 -6.05
C GLY A 30 -8.34 2.72 -6.77
N ARG A 31 -7.65 1.83 -7.48
CA ARG A 31 -8.23 0.74 -8.27
C ARG A 31 -8.38 -0.52 -7.42
N GLU A 32 -9.39 -0.55 -6.56
CA GLU A 32 -9.63 -1.68 -5.63
C GLU A 32 -9.76 -3.04 -6.34
N ASP A 33 -10.38 -3.07 -7.51
CA ASP A 33 -10.49 -4.25 -8.37
C ASP A 33 -9.12 -4.83 -8.70
N ILE A 34 -8.17 -3.96 -9.05
CA ILE A 34 -6.80 -4.34 -9.38
C ILE A 34 -6.00 -4.65 -8.12
N ILE A 35 -6.18 -3.90 -7.03
CA ILE A 35 -5.49 -4.13 -5.75
C ILE A 35 -5.80 -5.53 -5.23
N ASN A 36 -7.08 -5.91 -5.16
CA ASN A 36 -7.48 -7.24 -4.69
C ASN A 36 -6.89 -8.34 -5.58
N LEU A 37 -6.97 -8.17 -6.90
CA LEU A 37 -6.43 -9.15 -7.85
C LEU A 37 -4.91 -9.33 -7.72
N LEU A 38 -4.15 -8.25 -7.48
CA LEU A 38 -2.71 -8.33 -7.27
C LEU A 38 -2.37 -9.00 -5.93
N LEU A 39 -3.10 -8.68 -4.86
CA LEU A 39 -2.91 -9.30 -3.54
C LEU A 39 -3.27 -10.80 -3.54
N GLU A 40 -4.27 -11.20 -4.32
CA GLU A 40 -4.63 -12.61 -4.57
C GLU A 40 -3.54 -13.37 -5.33
N ARG A 41 -2.67 -12.67 -6.07
CA ARG A 41 -1.54 -13.25 -6.82
C ARG A 41 -0.21 -13.09 -6.09
N ASP A 42 -0.24 -12.85 -4.78
CA ASP A 42 0.96 -12.70 -3.94
C ASP A 42 1.87 -11.54 -4.36
N ALA A 43 1.26 -10.42 -4.78
CA ALA A 43 1.97 -9.15 -4.85
C ALA A 43 2.51 -8.78 -3.46
N LYS A 44 3.82 -8.53 -3.39
CA LYS A 44 4.53 -8.12 -2.18
C LYS A 44 4.16 -6.69 -1.83
N VAL A 45 3.79 -6.49 -0.57
CA VAL A 45 3.34 -5.19 -0.05
C VAL A 45 4.49 -4.31 0.44
N ASN A 46 5.71 -4.86 0.47
CA ASN A 46 6.92 -4.20 0.96
C ASN A 46 7.88 -3.75 -0.15
N ILE A 47 7.54 -3.96 -1.43
CA ILE A 47 8.38 -3.51 -2.56
C ILE A 47 8.20 -2.00 -2.75
N PRO A 48 9.23 -1.17 -2.51
CA PRO A 48 9.12 0.26 -2.75
C PRO A 48 9.02 0.57 -4.24
N GLY A 49 8.19 1.57 -4.55
CA GLY A 49 8.27 2.29 -5.81
C GLY A 49 9.48 3.22 -5.82
N GLU A 50 9.96 3.60 -7.01
CA GLU A 50 11.11 4.52 -7.14
C GLU A 50 10.86 5.87 -6.47
N MET A 51 9.62 6.37 -6.53
CA MET A 51 9.31 7.76 -6.13
C MET A 51 8.43 7.88 -4.87
N PHE A 52 7.73 6.83 -4.46
CA PHE A 52 6.68 6.91 -3.42
C PHE A 52 6.79 5.89 -2.28
N GLY A 53 7.97 5.28 -2.09
CA GLY A 53 8.17 4.25 -1.07
C GLY A 53 7.30 3.00 -1.31
N ALA A 54 7.17 2.14 -0.30
CA ALA A 54 6.32 0.95 -0.33
C ALA A 54 4.80 1.25 -0.52
N PRO A 55 4.00 0.27 -1.02
CA PRO A 55 2.54 0.35 -1.15
C PRO A 55 1.82 0.98 0.05
N LEU A 56 2.28 0.69 1.27
CA LEU A 56 1.73 1.23 2.50
C LEU A 56 1.89 2.76 2.58
N HIS A 57 3.06 3.31 2.21
CA HIS A 57 3.28 4.76 2.13
C HIS A 57 2.37 5.42 1.10
N VAL A 58 2.24 4.80 -0.08
CA VAL A 58 1.34 5.32 -1.14
C VAL A 58 -0.08 5.42 -0.60
N ALA A 59 -0.57 4.37 0.06
CA ALA A 59 -1.92 4.36 0.62
C ALA A 59 -2.09 5.43 1.70
N GLY A 60 -1.10 5.63 2.59
CA GLY A 60 -1.13 6.67 3.62
C GLY A 60 -1.05 8.09 3.07
N LEU A 61 -0.29 8.34 2.00
CA LEU A 61 -0.20 9.65 1.33
C LEU A 61 -1.50 9.99 0.60
N MET A 62 -2.13 8.99 -0.01
CA MET A 62 -3.38 9.15 -0.74
C MET A 62 -4.61 9.12 0.18
N HIS A 63 -4.47 8.65 1.42
CA HIS A 63 -5.54 8.68 2.41
C HIS A 63 -5.93 10.12 2.74
N ILE A 64 -7.21 10.41 2.58
CA ILE A 64 -7.83 11.66 2.97
C ILE A 64 -8.64 11.37 4.23
N ILE A 65 -8.68 12.32 5.17
CA ILE A 65 -9.24 12.17 6.52
C ILE A 65 -10.72 11.69 6.50
N ASP A 66 -11.46 11.82 5.40
CA ASP A 66 -12.84 11.34 5.26
C ASP A 66 -13.04 10.25 4.20
N ASP A 67 -11.95 9.64 3.71
CA ASP A 67 -12.01 8.61 2.69
C ASP A 67 -11.76 7.21 3.27
N GLU A 68 -12.86 6.48 3.52
CA GLU A 68 -12.84 5.10 4.00
C GLU A 68 -12.10 4.14 3.04
N LYS A 69 -12.01 4.49 1.76
CA LYS A 69 -11.39 3.68 0.72
C LYS A 69 -9.93 3.36 1.04
N TYR A 70 -9.14 4.38 1.34
CA TYR A 70 -7.72 4.20 1.62
C TYR A 70 -7.51 3.55 2.99
N GLY A 71 -8.39 3.81 3.96
CA GLY A 71 -8.39 3.07 5.23
C GLY A 71 -8.58 1.56 5.03
N ALA A 72 -9.49 1.16 4.14
CA ALA A 72 -9.69 -0.25 3.78
C ALA A 72 -8.48 -0.84 3.04
N ILE A 73 -7.85 -0.09 2.14
CA ILE A 73 -6.60 -0.50 1.46
C ILE A 73 -5.48 -0.73 2.48
N ILE A 74 -5.27 0.21 3.40
CA ILE A 74 -4.23 0.11 4.44
C ILE A 74 -4.46 -1.12 5.31
N LYS A 75 -5.71 -1.37 5.75
CA LYS A 75 -6.09 -2.59 6.48
C LYS A 75 -5.70 -3.85 5.71
N LYS A 76 -6.03 -3.93 4.43
CA LYS A 76 -5.70 -5.08 3.57
C LYS A 76 -4.19 -5.30 3.45
N LEU A 77 -3.42 -4.23 3.28
CA LEU A 77 -1.96 -4.32 3.17
C LEU A 77 -1.32 -4.84 4.47
N LEU A 78 -1.78 -4.33 5.63
CA LEU A 78 -1.33 -4.77 6.95
C LEU A 78 -1.77 -6.20 7.28
N GLU A 79 -2.92 -6.64 6.77
CA GLU A 79 -3.38 -8.03 6.91
C GLU A 79 -2.59 -9.03 6.06
N LYS A 80 -2.11 -8.59 4.88
CA LYS A 80 -1.29 -9.44 4.01
C LYS A 80 0.10 -9.71 4.60
N GLU A 81 0.69 -8.72 5.27
CA GLU A 81 1.99 -8.86 5.94
C GLU A 81 1.96 -8.17 7.32
N PRO A 82 1.46 -8.86 8.36
CA PRO A 82 1.37 -8.30 9.71
C PRO A 82 2.74 -7.86 10.24
N GLY A 83 2.80 -6.67 10.82
CA GLY A 83 4.04 -6.09 11.35
C GLY A 83 4.95 -5.48 10.28
N THR A 84 4.52 -5.40 9.02
CA THR A 84 5.25 -4.66 7.99
C THR A 84 5.30 -3.16 8.36
N ASN A 85 6.50 -2.64 8.54
CA ASN A 85 6.75 -1.21 8.74
C ASN A 85 7.91 -0.79 7.83
N PRO A 86 7.66 -0.73 6.51
CA PRO A 86 8.67 -0.29 5.56
C PRO A 86 9.08 1.15 5.92
N GLN A 87 10.38 1.42 5.86
CA GLN A 87 10.90 2.77 6.08
C GLN A 87 11.15 3.46 4.75
N TRP A 88 10.68 4.69 4.61
CA TRP A 88 10.98 5.54 3.47
C TRP A 88 11.88 6.69 3.87
N ASP A 89 13.04 6.81 3.22
CA ASP A 89 14.07 7.81 3.56
C ASP A 89 13.54 9.26 3.63
N THR A 90 12.47 9.58 2.90
CA THR A 90 11.89 10.93 2.87
C THR A 90 10.89 11.21 4.00
N PHE A 91 10.09 10.22 4.41
CA PHE A 91 8.96 10.46 5.33
C PHE A 91 8.89 9.48 6.51
N GLY A 92 9.82 8.53 6.63
CA GLY A 92 9.77 7.47 7.65
C GLY A 92 8.76 6.38 7.29
N GLY A 93 8.11 5.81 8.31
CA GLY A 93 7.08 4.79 8.15
C GLY A 93 5.68 5.39 7.96
N ILE A 94 4.66 4.54 7.89
CA ILE A 94 3.27 5.01 7.74
C ILE A 94 2.78 5.85 8.93
N ALA A 95 3.23 5.54 10.15
CA ALA A 95 2.91 6.31 11.34
C ALA A 95 3.52 7.73 11.28
N ASP A 96 4.74 7.87 10.77
CA ASP A 96 5.38 9.17 10.58
C ASP A 96 4.62 10.01 9.55
N ILE A 97 4.19 9.41 8.44
CA ILE A 97 3.33 10.07 7.43
C ILE A 97 2.01 10.54 8.07
N ALA A 98 1.36 9.70 8.88
CA ALA A 98 0.12 10.04 9.56
C ALA A 98 0.28 11.26 10.48
N ILE A 99 1.37 11.28 11.25
CA ILE A 99 1.70 12.40 12.14
C ILE A 99 1.98 13.68 11.35
N ILE A 100 2.78 13.60 10.28
CA ILE A 100 3.12 14.74 9.42
C ILE A 100 1.85 15.36 8.80
N ARG A 101 0.91 14.51 8.37
CA ARG A 101 -0.37 14.92 7.79
C ARG A 101 -1.40 15.39 8.82
N LYS A 102 -1.15 15.18 10.12
CA LYS A 102 -2.11 15.36 11.22
C LYS A 102 -3.38 14.54 11.00
N ASP A 103 -3.21 13.32 10.50
CA ASP A 103 -4.30 12.40 10.20
C ASP A 103 -4.54 11.47 11.40
N GLU A 104 -5.40 11.91 12.32
CA GLU A 104 -5.68 11.17 13.57
C GLU A 104 -6.27 9.78 13.30
N LYS A 105 -7.15 9.65 12.28
CA LYS A 105 -7.74 8.36 11.91
C LYS A 105 -6.68 7.40 11.39
N LEU A 106 -5.71 7.89 10.62
CA LEU A 106 -4.61 7.06 10.16
C LEU A 106 -3.67 6.65 11.29
N VAL A 107 -3.43 7.54 12.27
CA VAL A 107 -2.64 7.22 13.47
C VAL A 107 -3.29 6.09 14.26
N GLU A 108 -4.60 6.18 14.54
CA GLU A 108 -5.36 5.13 15.22
C GLU A 108 -5.28 3.80 14.46
N LEU A 109 -5.45 3.85 13.13
CA LEU A 109 -5.37 2.67 12.27
C LEU A 109 -4.01 1.97 12.34
N CYS A 110 -2.91 2.74 12.33
CA CYS A 110 -1.57 2.19 12.45
C CYS A 110 -1.38 1.54 13.82
N GLN A 111 -1.81 2.19 14.90
CA GLN A 111 -1.71 1.66 16.26
C GLN A 111 -2.48 0.35 16.42
N GLU A 112 -3.72 0.26 15.95
CA GLU A 112 -4.54 -0.96 16.10
C GLU A 112 -3.94 -2.20 15.43
N LYS A 113 -3.21 -2.01 14.33
CA LYS A 113 -2.76 -3.09 13.44
C LYS A 113 -1.27 -3.42 13.60
N GLU A 114 -0.42 -2.46 14.01
CA GLU A 114 0.99 -2.72 14.34
C GLU A 114 1.18 -3.36 15.73
N LEU A 115 0.24 -3.16 16.67
CA LEU A 115 0.31 -3.71 18.02
C LEU A 115 -0.11 -5.19 18.15
N LYS A 116 -0.74 -5.78 17.12
CA LYS A 116 -1.08 -7.22 17.12
C LYS A 116 0.14 -8.04 16.69
N ARG A 117 1.16 -8.07 17.54
CA ARG A 117 2.30 -9.00 17.48
C ARG A 117 1.96 -10.35 18.08
#